data_AF-A0A9D2BEI1-F1
#
_entry.id   AF-A0A9D2BEI1-F1
#
_cell.length_a   1.000
_cell.length_b   1.000
_cell.length_c   1.000
_cell.angle_alpha   90.00
_cell.angle_beta   90.00
_cell.angle_gamma   90.00
#
_symmetry.space_group_name_H-M   'P 1'
#
loop_
_entity.id
_entity.type
_entity.pdbx_description
1 polymer ?
#
loop_
_entity_poly.entity_id
_entity_poly.type
_entity_poly.pdbx_seq_one_letter_code
_entity_poly.pdbx_strand_id
1 'polypeptide(L)' 'MARPIKETPVVTGKDAKRFAEKIAHLKPESKEEREAAKKVYAKFKAQYTFW' A
#
# COMPACT_ATOMS: atom_id res chain seq x y z
N MET A 1 19.64 26.73 -12.67
CA MET A 1 18.83 25.93 -13.63
C MET A 1 18.42 24.64 -12.91
N ALA A 2 17.14 24.27 -12.94
CA ALA A 2 16.71 22.99 -12.37
C ALA A 2 17.35 21.84 -13.17
N ARG A 3 17.91 20.84 -12.48
CA ARG A 3 18.41 19.65 -13.18
C ARG A 3 17.24 18.90 -13.81
N PRO A 4 17.36 18.35 -15.02
CA PRO A 4 16.32 17.52 -15.62
C PRO A 4 15.99 16.36 -14.68
N ILE A 5 14.71 16.16 -14.40
CA ILE A 5 14.24 14.99 -13.64
C ILE A 5 14.42 13.79 -14.57
N LYS A 6 15.21 12.80 -14.15
CA LYS A 6 15.36 11.54 -14.89
C LYS A 6 14.03 10.79 -14.90
N GLU A 7 13.76 10.05 -15.96
CA GLU A 7 12.57 9.22 -16.03
C GLU A 7 12.52 8.21 -14.88
N THR A 8 11.34 8.04 -14.30
CA THR A 8 11.11 7.07 -13.24
C THR A 8 11.28 5.66 -13.83
N PRO A 9 12.15 4.80 -13.27
CA PRO A 9 12.37 3.48 -13.82
C PRO A 9 11.08 2.64 -13.75
N VAL A 10 10.77 1.94 -14.84
CA VAL A 10 9.64 1.00 -14.89
C VAL A 10 10.03 -0.30 -14.20
N VAL A 11 9.28 -0.68 -13.16
CA VAL A 11 9.50 -1.94 -12.44
C VAL A 11 8.98 -3.10 -13.28
N THR A 12 9.83 -4.10 -13.52
CA THR A 12 9.48 -5.28 -14.32
C THR A 12 9.73 -6.57 -13.53
N GLY A 13 9.24 -7.71 -14.04
CA GLY A 13 9.37 -9.01 -13.38
C GLY A 13 8.06 -9.61 -12.87
N LYS A 14 8.14 -10.81 -12.28
CA LYS A 14 6.95 -11.58 -11.86
C LYS A 14 6.14 -10.84 -10.79
N ASP A 15 6.81 -10.26 -9.80
CA ASP A 15 6.13 -9.56 -8.72
C ASP A 15 5.58 -8.20 -9.14
N ALA A 16 6.24 -7.52 -10.10
CA ALA A 16 5.71 -6.31 -10.71
C ALA A 16 4.38 -6.58 -11.44
N LYS A 17 4.29 -7.69 -12.19
CA LYS A 17 3.04 -8.13 -12.83
C LYS A 17 1.96 -8.43 -11.81
N ARG A 18 2.26 -9.22 -10.78
CA ARG A 18 1.32 -9.55 -9.69
C ARG A 18 0.80 -8.28 -8.99
N PHE A 19 1.68 -7.31 -8.77
CA PHE A 19 1.31 -6.04 -8.15
C PHE A 19 0.36 -5.24 -9.05
N ALA A 20 0.69 -5.10 -10.34
CA ALA A 20 -0.16 -4.42 -11.32
C ALA A 20 -1.55 -5.08 -11.43
N GLU A 21 -1.61 -6.42 -11.49
CA GLU A 21 -2.86 -7.18 -11.51
C GLU A 21 -3.70 -6.96 -10.23
N LYS A 22 -3.07 -6.96 -9.06
CA LYS A 22 -3.74 -6.69 -7.78
C LYS A 22 -4.31 -5.27 -7.70
N ILE A 23 -3.60 -4.28 -8.24
CA ILE A 23 -4.10 -2.90 -8.32
C ILE A 23 -5.25 -2.77 -9.31
N ALA A 24 -5.12 -3.38 -10.50
CA ALA A 24 -6.16 -3.32 -11.51
C ALA A 24 -7.47 -3.99 -11.07
N HIS A 25 -7.37 -5.01 -10.21
CA HIS A 25 -8.50 -5.76 -9.67
C HIS A 25 -8.65 -5.60 -8.15
N LEU A 26 -8.60 -4.35 -7.67
CA LEU A 26 -8.90 -4.04 -6.28
C LEU A 26 -10.33 -4.47 -5.94
N LYS A 27 -10.46 -5.59 -5.22
CA LYS A 27 -11.73 -5.97 -4.61
C LYS A 27 -12.03 -4.94 -3.51
N PRO A 28 -13.20 -4.30 -3.51
CA PRO A 28 -13.59 -3.47 -2.38
C PRO A 28 -13.62 -4.36 -1.13
N GLU A 29 -12.89 -3.95 -0.09
CA GLU A 29 -12.89 -4.66 1.19
C GLU A 29 -14.31 -4.74 1.74
N SER A 30 -14.67 -5.89 2.31
CA SER A 30 -15.92 -6.01 3.06
C SER A 30 -15.90 -5.06 4.27
N LYS A 31 -17.09 -4.66 4.74
CA LYS A 31 -17.24 -3.83 5.94
C LYS A 31 -16.55 -4.49 7.15
N GLU A 32 -16.65 -5.81 7.26
CA GLU A 32 -16.04 -6.60 8.35
C GLU A 32 -14.51 -6.58 8.30
N GLU A 33 -13.92 -6.77 7.11
CA GLU A 33 -12.46 -6.74 6.91
C GLU A 33 -11.90 -5.36 7.28
N ARG A 34 -12.61 -4.30 6.85
CA ARG A 34 -12.24 -2.92 7.15
C ARG A 34 -12.29 -2.61 8.65
N GLU A 35 -13.29 -3.11 9.37
CA GLU A 35 -13.38 -2.94 10.82
C GLU A 35 -12.30 -3.73 11.57
N ALA A 36 -12.00 -4.96 11.13
CA ALA A 36 -10.92 -5.75 11.69
C ALA A 36 -9.56 -5.04 11.52
N ALA A 37 -9.27 -4.53 10.32
CA ALA A 37 -8.06 -3.77 10.03
C ALA A 37 -7.93 -2.52 10.91
N LYS A 38 -9.02 -1.77 11.11
CA LYS A 38 -9.04 -0.60 12.01
C LYS A 38 -8.73 -0.98 13.46
N LYS A 39 -9.29 -2.08 13.96
CA LYS A 39 -9.02 -2.57 15.34
C LYS A 39 -7.55 -2.95 15.51
N VAL A 40 -6.97 -3.64 14.52
CA VAL A 40 -5.55 -4.00 14.52
C VAL A 40 -4.69 -2.73 14.52
N TYR A 41 -4.96 -1.80 13.59
CA TYR A 41 -4.23 -0.54 13.51
C TYR A 41 -4.30 0.27 14.81
N ALA A 42 -5.48 0.35 15.45
CA ALA A 42 -5.64 1.06 16.72
C ALA A 42 -4.80 0.44 17.85
N LYS A 43 -4.72 -0.90 17.93
CA LYS A 43 -3.86 -1.61 18.90
C LYS A 43 -2.38 -1.32 18.66
N PHE A 44 -1.93 -1.43 17.41
CA PHE A 44 -0.56 -1.10 17.04
C PHE A 44 -0.23 0.36 17.35
N LYS A 45 -1.11 1.29 16.98
CA LYS A 45 -0.92 2.71 17.28
C LYS A 45 -0.80 2.94 18.78
N ALA A 46 -1.70 2.39 19.59
CA ALA A 46 -1.64 2.56 21.05
C ALA A 46 -0.34 2.00 21.66
N GLN A 47 0.18 0.88 21.14
CA GLN A 47 1.37 0.21 21.67
C GLN A 47 2.69 0.86 21.23
N TYR A 48 2.71 1.47 20.04
CA TYR A 48 3.94 1.98 19.43
C TYR A 48 3.93 3.51 19.22
N THR A 49 2.93 4.22 19.74
CA THR A 49 3.00 5.69 19.87
C THR A 49 3.94 6.00 21.03
N PHE A 50 5.22 6.18 20.71
CA PHE A 50 6.21 6.76 21.61
C PHE A 50 6.17 8.30 21.47
N TRP A 51 6.32 8.99 22.60
CA TRP A 51 6.45 10.44 22.70
C TRP A 51 7.90 10.86 22.53
#